data_AF-A0A8J1ZHB5-F1
#
_entry.id   AF-A0A8J1ZHB5-F1
#
_cell.length_a   1.000
_cell.length_b   1.000
_cell.length_c   1.000
_cell.angle_alpha   90.00
_cell.angle_beta   90.00
_cell.angle_gamma   90.00
#
_symmetry.space_group_name_H-M   'P 1'
#
loop_
_entity.id
_entity.type
_entity.pdbx_description
1 polymer ?
#
loop_
_entity_poly.entity_id
_entity_poly.type
_entity_poly.pdbx_seq_one_letter_code
_entity_poly.pdbx_strand_id
1 'polypeptide(L)'
;MGERYFVNVGSWAIEEDDLTELMTDIVQDRNERDKMMRFIFLEDRQRALVSYLLKRKLARDAIALERWLDRRLVAEDSDGGSADNTMFVSGPTPGHLTRVLELIGEFYKARSLISSTSASSLCHAGAVVDGESAVEEPTASSSSARPQVGSALESYTRCVEGAPFSEMIRIERTSWGKPFLGYPRLKHTNFNFNVSHEGAFVAAASDYFALVGVDVGAPKSARAQRTPTRKMNPTTSSAASSTKREDAPNGVASSTVELTTSMEDLEQLQRDFVGCLTAREWGLVQKATLSSDTMRQTADTETYNCFLRLWSLKESFVKARGDGLGFDLSKCEFHIDTDEEGPTWEKIRLSLACSVATADNGPLPINDEHLEGRKEFPPKDTGTVLRASASVKTGSKTSDSFLPQTDWKFRQSILMSGSQKHWISVAQGPLHTVQEDSKQDIAGKSIKSCFVHTSFTAEHWRKVLALSPPPFVELNVAELIESAIPAHM
;
A
#
# COMPACT_ATOMS: atom_id res chain seq x y z
N MET A 1 -0.81 1.14 -12.50
CA MET A 1 0.02 2.12 -11.76
C MET A 1 -0.88 3.13 -11.08
N GLY A 2 -0.46 3.75 -9.99
CA GLY A 2 -1.22 4.78 -9.30
C GLY A 2 -0.32 5.53 -8.33
N GLU A 3 -0.90 6.41 -7.54
CA GLU A 3 -0.19 7.32 -6.65
C GLU A 3 0.39 6.60 -5.43
N ARG A 4 1.47 7.15 -4.87
CA ARG A 4 2.16 6.66 -3.67
C ARG A 4 2.47 7.85 -2.78
N TYR A 5 1.78 7.96 -1.66
CA TYR A 5 1.93 9.06 -0.72
C TYR A 5 2.29 8.55 0.65
N PHE A 6 3.07 9.33 1.39
CA PHE A 6 3.18 9.18 2.83
C PHE A 6 3.22 10.54 3.50
N VAL A 7 2.91 10.54 4.79
CA VAL A 7 2.88 11.71 5.65
C VAL A 7 3.59 11.35 6.94
N ASN A 8 4.58 12.14 7.33
CA ASN A 8 5.19 12.06 8.65
C ASN A 8 4.28 12.79 9.65
N VAL A 9 3.48 12.04 10.40
CA VAL A 9 2.66 12.59 11.48
C VAL A 9 3.45 12.75 12.77
N GLY A 10 4.60 12.08 12.90
CA GLY A 10 5.46 12.20 14.09
C GLY A 10 6.11 13.59 14.23
N SER A 11 6.23 14.33 13.13
CA SER A 11 6.69 15.73 13.12
C SER A 11 5.56 16.75 13.19
N TRP A 12 4.30 16.31 13.22
CA TRP A 12 3.14 17.20 13.25
C TRP A 12 2.72 17.51 14.69
N ALA A 13 3.13 18.69 15.17
CA ALA A 13 2.68 19.22 16.46
C ALA A 13 1.29 19.86 16.30
N ILE A 14 0.31 19.39 17.06
CA ILE A 14 -1.04 19.97 17.15
C ILE A 14 -1.63 19.63 18.52
N GLU A 15 -2.34 20.59 19.13
CA GLU A 15 -3.01 20.37 20.41
C GLU A 15 -4.33 19.59 20.24
N GLU A 16 -4.83 18.97 21.33
CA GLU A 16 -6.06 18.16 21.27
C GLU A 16 -7.28 18.98 20.83
N ASP A 17 -7.41 20.21 21.33
CA ASP A 17 -8.54 21.09 21.05
C ASP A 17 -8.52 21.54 19.56
N ASP A 18 -7.36 21.96 19.05
CA ASP A 18 -7.16 22.34 17.64
C ASP A 18 -7.44 21.16 16.70
N LEU A 19 -6.96 19.95 17.05
CA LEU A 19 -7.24 18.75 16.24
C LEU A 19 -8.74 18.42 16.22
N THR A 20 -9.44 18.65 17.34
CA THR A 20 -10.88 18.40 17.44
C THR A 20 -11.69 19.38 16.60
N GLU A 21 -11.31 20.66 16.61
CA GLU A 21 -11.89 21.69 15.74
C GLU A 21 -11.65 21.34 14.26
N LEU A 22 -10.39 21.06 13.91
CA LEU A 22 -10.01 20.66 12.55
C LEU A 22 -10.79 19.44 12.03
N MET A 23 -10.97 18.41 12.87
CA MET A 23 -11.79 17.24 12.53
C MET A 23 -13.26 17.60 12.32
N THR A 24 -13.78 18.58 13.05
CA THR A 24 -15.17 19.05 12.92
C THR A 24 -15.38 19.76 11.59
N ASP A 25 -14.41 20.58 11.16
CA ASP A 25 -14.49 21.36 9.93
C ASP A 25 -14.27 20.49 8.68
N ILE A 26 -13.29 19.57 8.73
CA ILE A 26 -12.91 18.76 7.56
C ILE A 26 -13.81 17.51 7.41
N VAL A 27 -14.15 16.84 8.52
CA VAL A 27 -14.84 15.55 8.49
C VAL A 27 -16.34 15.77 8.61
N GLN A 28 -16.95 16.13 7.47
CA GLN A 28 -18.38 16.40 7.35
C GLN A 28 -19.26 15.19 7.73
N ASP A 29 -18.81 13.97 7.43
CA ASP A 29 -19.51 12.74 7.86
C ASP A 29 -19.35 12.56 9.37
N ARG A 30 -20.44 12.82 10.10
CA ARG A 30 -20.51 12.66 11.55
C ARG A 30 -20.13 11.25 12.03
N ASN A 31 -20.51 10.20 11.29
CA ASN A 31 -20.21 8.83 11.71
C ASN A 31 -18.71 8.53 11.60
N GLU A 32 -18.03 9.02 10.55
CA GLU A 32 -16.58 8.88 10.43
C GLU A 32 -15.86 9.74 11.49
N ARG A 33 -16.32 10.97 11.71
CA ARG A 33 -15.77 11.84 12.77
C ARG A 33 -15.92 11.20 14.16
N ASP A 34 -17.09 10.69 14.49
CA ASP A 34 -17.35 10.04 15.78
C ASP A 34 -16.47 8.80 15.98
N LYS A 35 -16.12 8.06 14.91
CA LYS A 35 -15.14 6.96 15.00
C LYS A 35 -13.74 7.47 15.33
N MET A 36 -13.30 8.56 14.70
CA MET A 36 -11.99 9.17 15.00
C MET A 36 -11.94 9.69 16.44
N MET A 37 -13.01 10.32 16.92
CA MET A 37 -13.10 10.88 18.27
C MET A 37 -13.17 9.83 19.39
N ARG A 38 -13.25 8.53 19.06
CA ARG A 38 -13.17 7.41 20.01
C ARG A 38 -11.74 7.01 20.34
N PHE A 39 -10.75 7.39 19.53
CA PHE A 39 -9.36 7.10 19.83
C PHE A 39 -8.94 7.80 21.12
N ILE A 40 -8.30 7.01 22.00
CA ILE A 40 -7.85 7.43 23.33
C ILE A 40 -6.60 8.29 23.25
N PHE A 41 -5.73 8.04 22.28
CA PHE A 41 -4.45 8.72 22.14
C PHE A 41 -4.51 9.75 21.02
N LEU A 42 -3.87 10.90 21.24
CA LEU A 42 -3.83 12.01 20.29
C LEU A 42 -3.24 11.55 18.94
N GLU A 43 -2.19 10.75 18.98
CA GLU A 43 -1.47 10.29 17.79
C GLU A 43 -2.32 9.35 16.93
N ASP A 44 -3.24 8.58 17.54
CA ASP A 44 -4.21 7.78 16.78
C ASP A 44 -5.25 8.66 16.09
N ARG A 45 -5.69 9.74 16.75
CA ARG A 45 -6.59 10.73 16.13
C ARG A 45 -5.91 11.40 14.94
N GLN A 46 -4.64 11.82 15.08
CA GLN A 46 -3.85 12.37 13.98
C GLN A 46 -3.75 11.38 12.81
N ARG A 47 -3.32 10.14 13.08
CA ARG A 47 -3.22 9.09 12.03
C ARG A 47 -4.56 8.82 11.37
N ALA A 48 -5.67 8.83 12.11
CA ALA A 48 -7.00 8.61 11.57
C ALA A 48 -7.45 9.77 10.65
N LEU A 49 -7.19 11.02 11.03
CA LEU A 49 -7.47 12.19 10.19
C LEU A 49 -6.62 12.18 8.92
N VAL A 50 -5.31 11.97 9.04
CA VAL A 50 -4.41 11.92 7.89
C VAL A 50 -4.76 10.75 6.96
N SER A 51 -5.13 9.59 7.51
CA SER A 51 -5.66 8.48 6.71
C SER A 51 -6.92 8.87 5.96
N TYR A 52 -7.82 9.63 6.59
CA TYR A 52 -9.01 10.16 5.93
C TYR A 52 -8.69 11.11 4.78
N LEU A 53 -7.78 12.06 5.02
CA LEU A 53 -7.33 13.02 4.02
C LEU A 53 -6.65 12.34 2.82
N LEU A 54 -5.76 11.37 3.06
CA LEU A 54 -5.07 10.64 2.00
C LEU A 54 -6.02 9.84 1.12
N LYS A 55 -7.05 9.20 1.69
CA LYS A 55 -8.09 8.51 0.89
C LYS A 55 -8.78 9.48 -0.07
N ARG A 56 -9.14 10.67 0.42
CA ARG A 56 -9.80 11.71 -0.41
C ARG A 56 -8.84 12.29 -1.45
N LYS A 57 -7.57 12.50 -1.12
CA LYS A 57 -6.55 12.92 -2.08
C LYS A 57 -6.38 11.89 -3.21
N LEU A 58 -6.23 10.60 -2.89
CA LEU A 58 -6.12 9.55 -3.90
C LEU A 58 -7.36 9.52 -4.81
N ALA A 59 -8.55 9.66 -4.24
CA ALA A 59 -9.79 9.72 -5.01
C ALA A 59 -9.83 10.95 -5.94
N ARG A 60 -9.42 12.13 -5.47
CA ARG A 60 -9.32 13.33 -6.32
C ARG A 60 -8.34 13.16 -7.47
N ASP A 61 -7.15 12.64 -7.18
CA ASP A 61 -6.12 12.41 -8.21
C ASP A 61 -6.63 11.43 -9.28
N ALA A 62 -7.39 10.40 -8.87
CA ALA A 62 -8.03 9.47 -9.79
C ALA A 62 -9.14 10.11 -10.63
N ILE A 63 -9.98 10.97 -10.03
CA ILE A 63 -11.03 11.69 -10.75
C ILE A 63 -10.42 12.69 -11.75
N ALA A 64 -9.33 13.36 -11.38
CA ALA A 64 -8.60 14.25 -12.27
C ALA A 64 -8.03 13.50 -13.48
N LEU A 65 -7.45 12.31 -13.25
CA LEU A 65 -7.02 11.42 -14.33
C LEU A 65 -8.21 10.97 -15.20
N GLU A 66 -9.32 10.56 -14.59
CA GLU A 66 -10.52 10.11 -15.30
C GLU A 66 -11.04 11.21 -16.24
N ARG A 67 -11.13 12.45 -15.77
CA ARG A 67 -11.52 13.60 -16.60
C ARG A 67 -10.53 13.87 -17.73
N TRP A 68 -9.24 13.68 -17.47
CA TRP A 68 -8.21 13.83 -18.48
C TRP A 68 -8.33 12.76 -19.57
N LEU A 69 -8.62 11.51 -19.19
CA LEU A 69 -8.91 10.42 -20.12
C LEU A 69 -10.18 10.70 -20.94
N ASP A 70 -11.29 11.08 -20.28
CA ASP A 70 -12.56 11.44 -20.94
C ASP A 70 -12.31 12.47 -22.06
N ARG A 71 -11.56 13.55 -21.79
CA ARG A 71 -11.27 14.58 -22.79
C ARG A 71 -10.41 14.09 -23.96
N ARG A 72 -9.42 13.24 -23.69
CA ARG A 72 -8.51 12.73 -24.72
C ARG A 72 -9.20 11.73 -25.64
N LEU A 73 -10.01 10.85 -25.07
CA LEU A 73 -10.75 9.85 -25.83
C LEU A 73 -11.84 10.50 -26.69
N VAL A 74 -12.57 11.49 -26.16
CA VAL A 74 -13.58 12.23 -26.95
C VAL A 74 -12.97 13.03 -28.10
N ALA A 75 -11.81 13.67 -27.90
CA ALA A 75 -11.14 14.43 -28.95
C ALA A 75 -10.73 13.54 -30.14
N GLU A 76 -10.31 12.30 -29.87
CA GLU A 76 -9.94 11.32 -30.90
C GLU A 76 -11.15 10.83 -31.71
N ASP A 77 -12.31 10.65 -31.07
CA ASP A 77 -13.55 10.25 -31.75
C ASP A 77 -14.09 11.37 -32.68
N SER A 78 -13.86 12.64 -32.34
CA SER A 78 -14.29 13.78 -33.17
C SER A 78 -13.47 14.01 -34.43
N ASP A 79 -12.22 13.54 -34.49
CA ASP A 79 -11.36 13.62 -35.68
C ASP A 79 -11.60 12.45 -36.67
N GLY A 80 -12.30 11.39 -36.23
CA GLY A 80 -12.74 10.26 -37.06
C GLY A 80 -14.15 10.48 -37.61
N GLY A 81 -14.28 11.12 -38.76
CA GLY A 81 -15.57 11.50 -39.35
C GLY A 81 -16.59 10.36 -39.48
N SER A 82 -17.65 10.40 -38.67
CA SER A 82 -19.04 10.13 -39.02
C SER A 82 -19.89 10.41 -37.78
N ALA A 83 -20.58 11.55 -37.75
CA ALA A 83 -21.52 11.90 -36.71
C ALA A 83 -22.77 11.03 -36.86
N ASP A 84 -22.79 9.87 -36.20
CA ASP A 84 -24.04 9.18 -35.90
C ASP A 84 -24.31 9.31 -34.40
N ASN A 85 -25.34 10.11 -34.11
CA ASN A 85 -25.67 10.60 -32.79
C ASN A 85 -26.50 9.54 -32.05
N THR A 86 -25.88 8.42 -31.68
CA THR A 86 -26.48 7.44 -30.76
C THR A 86 -25.90 7.58 -29.37
N MET A 87 -26.73 8.12 -28.49
CA MET A 87 -26.55 8.21 -27.06
C MET A 87 -26.29 6.80 -26.47
N PHE A 88 -25.12 6.63 -25.86
CA PHE A 88 -24.73 5.66 -24.83
C PHE A 88 -25.54 4.35 -24.71
N VAL A 89 -24.98 3.24 -25.20
CA VAL A 89 -24.71 1.98 -24.45
C VAL A 89 -23.78 1.12 -25.31
N SER A 90 -22.47 1.15 -25.07
CA SER A 90 -21.60 0.06 -25.51
C SER A 90 -20.37 0.03 -24.62
N GLY A 91 -20.08 -1.13 -24.02
CA GLY A 91 -18.87 -1.36 -23.25
C GLY A 91 -17.60 -1.06 -24.06
N PRO A 92 -16.42 -1.11 -23.41
CA PRO A 92 -15.15 -0.77 -24.05
C PRO A 92 -14.98 -1.54 -25.38
N THR A 93 -14.78 -0.80 -26.47
CA THR A 93 -14.53 -1.36 -27.81
C THR A 93 -13.24 -2.20 -27.81
N PRO A 94 -13.08 -3.15 -28.75
CA PRO A 94 -11.81 -3.85 -28.93
C PRO A 94 -10.67 -2.82 -29.14
N GLY A 95 -9.76 -2.71 -28.17
CA GLY A 95 -8.66 -1.74 -28.18
C GLY A 95 -8.78 -0.60 -27.17
N HIS A 96 -9.95 -0.37 -26.54
CA HIS A 96 -10.13 0.70 -25.54
C HIS A 96 -9.13 0.58 -24.38
N LEU A 97 -8.99 -0.61 -23.77
CA LEU A 97 -8.04 -0.84 -22.68
C LEU A 97 -6.59 -0.56 -23.13
N THR A 98 -6.22 -0.96 -24.34
CA THR A 98 -4.89 -0.67 -24.90
C THR A 98 -4.65 0.82 -24.97
N ARG A 99 -5.60 1.59 -25.51
CA ARG A 99 -5.48 3.05 -25.62
C ARG A 99 -5.44 3.73 -24.26
N VAL A 100 -6.28 3.31 -23.31
CA VAL A 100 -6.26 3.84 -21.93
C VAL A 100 -4.90 3.57 -21.27
N LEU A 101 -4.33 2.37 -21.43
CA LEU A 101 -2.99 2.04 -20.91
C LEU A 101 -1.90 2.94 -21.50
N GLU A 102 -1.97 3.23 -22.80
CA GLU A 102 -1.04 4.16 -23.48
C GLU A 102 -1.18 5.59 -22.96
N LEU A 103 -2.41 6.11 -22.90
CA LEU A 103 -2.73 7.44 -22.39
C LEU A 103 -2.28 7.63 -20.94
N ILE A 104 -2.46 6.63 -20.08
CA ILE A 104 -1.95 6.68 -18.69
C ILE A 104 -0.41 6.70 -18.69
N GLY A 105 0.24 5.95 -19.59
CA GLY A 105 1.68 6.03 -19.79
C GLY A 105 2.15 7.43 -20.21
N GLU A 106 1.44 8.07 -21.13
CA GLU A 106 1.68 9.46 -21.55
C GLU A 106 1.50 10.44 -20.39
N PHE A 107 0.43 10.28 -19.60
CA PHE A 107 0.13 11.10 -18.43
C PHE A 107 1.28 11.09 -17.42
N TYR A 108 1.79 9.91 -17.05
CA TYR A 108 2.89 9.82 -16.09
C TYR A 108 4.23 10.29 -16.66
N LYS A 109 4.50 10.09 -17.96
CA LYS A 109 5.67 10.68 -18.63
C LYS A 109 5.63 12.20 -18.58
N ALA A 110 4.50 12.81 -18.91
CA ALA A 110 4.32 14.26 -18.85
C ALA A 110 4.53 14.79 -17.42
N ARG A 111 3.93 14.14 -16.42
CA ARG A 111 4.10 14.53 -15.01
C ARG A 111 5.55 14.46 -14.54
N SER A 112 6.30 13.42 -14.93
CA SER A 112 7.71 13.30 -14.57
C SER A 112 8.56 14.45 -15.13
N LEU A 113 8.25 14.95 -16.32
CA LEU A 113 8.95 16.10 -16.92
C LEU A 113 8.68 17.39 -16.14
N ILE A 114 7.46 17.58 -15.64
CA ILE A 114 7.09 18.75 -14.83
C ILE A 114 7.92 18.79 -13.56
N SER A 115 7.93 17.69 -12.80
CA SER A 115 8.67 17.61 -11.54
C SER A 115 10.16 17.89 -11.73
N SER A 116 10.74 17.50 -12.87
CA SER A 116 12.14 17.82 -13.20
C SER A 116 12.35 19.28 -13.58
N THR A 117 11.37 19.92 -14.21
CA THR A 117 11.46 21.33 -14.65
C THR A 117 11.27 22.29 -13.48
N SER A 118 10.31 22.03 -12.59
CA SER A 118 10.12 22.80 -11.35
C SER A 118 11.33 22.70 -10.41
N ALA A 119 12.00 21.54 -10.37
CA ALA A 119 13.27 21.38 -9.64
C ALA A 119 14.42 22.17 -10.29
N SER A 120 14.46 22.27 -11.63
CA SER A 120 15.50 23.01 -12.35
C SER A 120 15.37 24.54 -12.26
N SER A 121 14.15 25.06 -12.05
CA SER A 121 13.93 26.50 -11.79
C SER A 121 14.32 26.90 -10.36
N LEU A 122 14.34 25.96 -9.41
CA LEU A 122 14.77 26.21 -8.03
C LEU A 122 16.29 26.19 -7.87
N CYS A 123 17.05 25.50 -8.72
CA CYS A 123 18.53 25.51 -8.65
C CYS A 123 19.19 26.74 -9.30
N HIS A 124 18.45 27.59 -10.01
CA HIS A 124 18.95 28.88 -10.52
C HIS A 124 18.62 30.08 -9.61
N ALA A 125 17.85 29.89 -8.53
CA ALA A 125 17.50 30.98 -7.60
C ALA A 125 18.51 31.18 -6.46
N GLY A 126 19.69 30.54 -6.53
CA GLY A 126 20.71 30.53 -5.47
C GLY A 126 22.13 30.90 -5.91
N ALA A 127 22.30 31.56 -7.06
CA ALA A 127 23.60 32.10 -7.46
C ALA A 127 23.54 33.63 -7.48
N VAL A 128 24.24 34.24 -6.52
CA VAL A 128 24.62 35.66 -6.58
C VAL A 128 25.46 35.85 -7.84
N VAL A 129 24.98 36.67 -8.78
CA VAL A 129 25.76 37.09 -9.95
C VAL A 129 26.08 38.57 -9.77
N ASP A 130 27.29 38.84 -9.29
CA ASP A 130 28.02 40.04 -9.65
C ASP A 130 28.75 39.76 -10.97
N GLY A 131 28.70 40.70 -11.91
CA GLY A 131 29.63 40.78 -13.03
C GLY A 131 29.00 40.60 -14.41
N GLU A 132 28.97 41.72 -15.14
CA GLU A 132 28.71 41.84 -16.57
C GLU A 132 29.54 40.85 -17.40
N SER A 133 28.91 40.16 -18.36
CA SER A 133 29.43 39.97 -19.72
C SER A 133 28.39 39.28 -20.60
N ALA A 134 28.08 39.92 -21.73
CA ALA A 134 27.20 39.43 -22.78
C ALA A 134 27.86 38.29 -23.58
N VAL A 135 27.19 37.15 -23.75
CA VAL A 135 27.47 36.19 -24.83
C VAL A 135 26.18 35.46 -25.27
N GLU A 136 25.77 35.80 -26.49
CA GLU A 136 25.02 35.08 -27.54
C GLU A 136 23.86 34.10 -27.23
N GLU A 137 22.70 34.40 -27.83
CA GLU A 137 21.57 33.48 -28.03
C GLU A 137 21.95 32.30 -28.97
N PRO A 138 21.60 31.05 -28.65
CA PRO A 138 21.63 29.98 -29.62
C PRO A 138 20.39 30.01 -30.51
N THR A 139 20.65 30.14 -31.80
CA THR A 139 19.71 30.12 -32.91
C THR A 139 18.93 28.81 -33.00
N ALA A 140 17.68 28.96 -33.46
CA ALA A 140 16.69 27.91 -33.60
C ALA A 140 17.09 26.79 -34.57
N SER A 141 17.05 25.53 -34.10
CA SER A 141 16.71 24.35 -34.92
C SER A 141 16.47 23.08 -34.06
N SER A 142 15.34 23.01 -33.36
CA SER A 142 14.74 21.74 -32.88
C SER A 142 13.26 21.90 -32.56
N SER A 143 12.49 22.43 -33.51
CA SER A 143 11.05 22.66 -33.39
C SER A 143 10.22 21.49 -33.94
N SER A 144 10.09 20.41 -33.18
CA SER A 144 8.95 19.49 -33.37
C SER A 144 8.44 18.83 -32.09
N ALA A 145 9.27 18.76 -31.03
CA ALA A 145 8.87 18.14 -29.76
C ALA A 145 8.31 19.13 -28.70
N ARG A 146 8.66 20.43 -28.77
CA ARG A 146 8.24 21.45 -27.78
C ARG A 146 6.73 21.79 -27.76
N PRO A 147 6.00 21.85 -28.89
CA PRO A 147 4.58 22.26 -28.86
C PRO A 147 3.65 21.21 -28.22
N GLN A 148 3.99 19.93 -28.32
CA GLN A 148 3.15 18.83 -27.80
C GLN A 148 3.24 18.68 -26.27
N VAL A 149 4.42 18.94 -25.69
CA VAL A 149 4.61 18.89 -24.23
C VAL A 149 3.88 20.04 -23.53
N GLY A 150 3.88 21.25 -24.11
CA GLY A 150 3.20 22.43 -23.55
C GLY A 150 1.68 22.30 -23.47
N SER A 151 1.04 21.77 -24.53
CA SER A 151 -0.43 21.56 -24.52
C SER A 151 -0.87 20.42 -23.59
N ALA A 152 -0.08 19.34 -23.48
CA ALA A 152 -0.33 18.28 -22.51
C ALA A 152 -0.16 18.77 -21.06
N LEU A 153 0.84 19.62 -20.83
CA LEU A 153 1.13 20.28 -19.56
C LEU A 153 -0.01 21.19 -19.11
N GLU A 154 -0.45 22.12 -19.96
CA GLU A 154 -1.56 23.02 -19.62
C GLU A 154 -2.87 22.27 -19.38
N SER A 155 -3.13 21.20 -20.15
CA SER A 155 -4.32 20.35 -19.98
C SER A 155 -4.26 19.53 -18.69
N TYR A 156 -3.07 19.10 -18.25
CA TYR A 156 -2.85 18.42 -16.97
C TYR A 156 -3.07 19.37 -15.79
N THR A 157 -2.33 20.49 -15.77
CA THR A 157 -2.36 21.47 -14.69
C THR A 157 -3.78 21.99 -14.46
N ARG A 158 -4.50 22.35 -15.53
CA ARG A 158 -5.90 22.80 -15.47
C ARG A 158 -6.86 21.78 -14.86
N CYS A 159 -6.55 20.49 -14.90
CA CYS A 159 -7.45 19.43 -14.44
C CYS A 159 -7.12 18.85 -13.09
N VAL A 160 -5.85 18.96 -12.68
CA VAL A 160 -5.44 18.67 -11.30
C VAL A 160 -5.75 19.86 -10.39
N GLU A 161 -5.46 21.09 -10.83
CA GLU A 161 -5.71 22.31 -10.04
C GLU A 161 -7.19 22.74 -10.02
N GLY A 162 -7.96 22.32 -11.03
CA GLY A 162 -9.37 22.70 -11.18
C GLY A 162 -10.39 21.78 -10.49
N ALA A 163 -9.96 20.72 -9.79
CA ALA A 163 -10.87 19.80 -9.09
C ALA A 163 -11.08 20.26 -7.63
N PRO A 164 -12.18 20.96 -7.29
CA PRO A 164 -12.41 21.41 -5.92
C PRO A 164 -12.58 20.23 -4.98
N PHE A 165 -12.16 20.37 -3.71
CA PHE A 165 -12.34 19.33 -2.69
C PHE A 165 -13.81 18.96 -2.43
N SER A 166 -14.73 19.83 -2.86
CA SER A 166 -16.19 19.72 -2.76
C SER A 166 -16.82 18.82 -3.84
N GLU A 167 -16.05 18.20 -4.73
CA GLU A 167 -16.58 17.10 -5.52
C GLU A 167 -17.09 16.01 -4.57
N MET A 168 -18.34 15.59 -4.78
CA MET A 168 -19.04 14.64 -3.92
C MET A 168 -18.31 13.29 -3.98
N ILE A 169 -17.27 13.11 -3.16
CA ILE A 169 -16.49 11.88 -3.05
C ILE A 169 -17.09 11.05 -1.92
N ARG A 170 -17.58 9.86 -2.27
CA ARG A 170 -18.08 8.87 -1.31
C ARG A 170 -17.11 7.69 -1.25
N ILE A 171 -16.41 7.58 -0.13
CA ILE A 171 -15.59 6.40 0.18
C ILE A 171 -16.45 5.42 0.96
N GLU A 172 -16.63 4.23 0.40
CA GLU A 172 -17.36 3.13 1.02
C GLU A 172 -16.39 2.07 1.55
N ARG A 173 -16.91 1.06 2.24
CA ARG A 173 -16.11 -0.05 2.78
C ARG A 173 -16.78 -1.38 2.47
N THR A 174 -15.95 -2.38 2.15
CA THR A 174 -16.39 -3.78 2.06
C THR A 174 -16.85 -4.29 3.44
N SER A 175 -17.47 -5.46 3.49
CA SER A 175 -17.87 -6.14 4.74
C SER A 175 -16.70 -6.29 5.72
N TRP A 176 -15.51 -6.58 5.22
CA TRP A 176 -14.27 -6.67 6.01
C TRP A 176 -13.52 -5.33 6.18
N GLY A 177 -14.16 -4.21 5.83
CA GLY A 177 -13.68 -2.88 6.16
C GLY A 177 -12.70 -2.25 5.17
N LYS A 178 -12.37 -2.92 4.06
CA LYS A 178 -11.47 -2.37 3.03
C LYS A 178 -12.14 -1.16 2.34
N PRO A 179 -11.53 0.03 2.36
CA PRO A 179 -12.12 1.21 1.74
C PRO A 179 -12.04 1.13 0.21
N PHE A 180 -13.05 1.67 -0.48
CA PHE A 180 -13.08 1.82 -1.93
C PHE A 180 -13.85 3.07 -2.36
N LEU A 181 -13.65 3.51 -3.61
CA LEU A 181 -14.36 4.66 -4.16
C LEU A 181 -15.77 4.22 -4.59
N GLY A 182 -16.78 4.54 -3.79
CA GLY A 182 -18.19 4.23 -4.09
C GLY A 182 -18.82 5.22 -5.07
N TYR A 183 -18.41 6.49 -5.01
CA TYR A 183 -18.83 7.54 -5.95
C TYR A 183 -17.77 8.67 -6.04
N PRO A 184 -17.52 9.24 -7.23
CA PRO A 184 -18.10 8.88 -8.54
C PRO A 184 -17.64 7.51 -9.04
N ARG A 185 -18.44 6.91 -9.93
CA ARG A 185 -18.05 5.70 -10.66
C ARG A 185 -17.14 6.11 -11.82
N LEU A 186 -15.92 5.59 -11.82
CA LEU A 186 -14.99 5.77 -12.94
C LEU A 186 -15.37 4.83 -14.09
N LYS A 187 -15.13 5.26 -15.33
CA LYS A 187 -15.50 4.59 -16.58
C LYS A 187 -14.33 3.95 -17.29
N HIS A 188 -13.10 4.40 -17.06
CA HIS A 188 -11.92 3.96 -17.80
C HIS A 188 -10.94 3.11 -16.99
N THR A 189 -11.01 3.17 -15.66
CA THR A 189 -9.99 2.55 -14.78
C THR A 189 -10.61 1.67 -13.71
N ASN A 190 -9.85 0.68 -13.26
CA ASN A 190 -10.14 -0.14 -12.08
C ASN A 190 -9.59 0.51 -10.79
N PHE A 191 -9.74 1.83 -10.67
CA PHE A 191 -9.14 2.55 -9.56
C PHE A 191 -9.48 1.90 -8.22
N ASN A 192 -8.43 1.52 -7.50
CA ASN A 192 -8.52 1.05 -6.13
C ASN A 192 -7.33 1.57 -5.33
N PHE A 193 -7.48 1.58 -4.01
CA PHE A 193 -6.46 2.10 -3.13
C PHE A 193 -6.41 1.39 -1.80
N ASN A 194 -5.32 1.62 -1.07
CA ASN A 194 -5.13 1.16 0.28
C ASN A 194 -4.36 2.21 1.10
N VAL A 195 -4.58 2.20 2.41
CA VAL A 195 -3.93 3.10 3.37
C VAL A 195 -3.49 2.27 4.57
N SER A 196 -2.30 2.54 5.09
CA SER A 196 -1.78 1.96 6.33
C SER A 196 -1.13 3.04 7.18
N HIS A 197 -1.06 2.82 8.48
CA HIS A 197 -0.41 3.74 9.39
C HIS A 197 0.26 2.98 10.53
N GLU A 198 1.49 3.35 10.85
CA GLU A 198 2.17 2.86 12.04
C GLU A 198 3.31 3.79 12.44
N GLY A 199 3.52 3.94 13.75
CA GLY A 199 4.52 4.85 14.30
C GLY A 199 4.30 6.28 13.82
N ALA A 200 5.35 6.85 13.22
CA ALA A 200 5.38 8.22 12.75
C ALA A 200 4.70 8.42 11.38
N PHE A 201 4.30 7.36 10.67
CA PHE A 201 3.90 7.49 9.27
C PHE A 201 2.48 6.99 9.00
N VAL A 202 1.80 7.72 8.12
CA VAL A 202 0.62 7.25 7.39
C VAL A 202 0.98 7.18 5.92
N ALA A 203 0.74 6.03 5.30
CA ALA A 203 1.03 5.80 3.89
C ALA A 203 -0.21 5.37 3.10
N ALA A 204 -0.23 5.72 1.82
CA ALA A 204 -1.33 5.49 0.92
C ALA A 204 -0.81 5.09 -0.46
N ALA A 205 -1.46 4.12 -1.09
CA ALA A 205 -1.14 3.64 -2.43
C ALA A 205 -2.41 3.40 -3.25
N SER A 206 -2.39 3.76 -4.53
CA SER A 206 -3.47 3.43 -5.48
C SER A 206 -3.00 2.65 -6.71
N ASP A 207 -3.91 2.03 -7.44
CA ASP A 207 -3.63 1.50 -8.77
C ASP A 207 -4.88 1.58 -9.66
N TYR A 208 -4.68 1.83 -10.95
CA TYR A 208 -5.75 1.94 -11.95
C TYR A 208 -6.12 0.61 -12.62
N PHE A 209 -5.35 -0.49 -12.43
CA PHE A 209 -5.62 -1.77 -13.10
C PHE A 209 -5.35 -3.00 -12.24
N ALA A 210 -4.28 -2.99 -11.45
CA ALA A 210 -3.94 -4.06 -10.52
C ALA A 210 -4.64 -3.86 -9.16
N LEU A 211 -4.77 -4.91 -8.35
CA LEU A 211 -5.05 -4.72 -6.93
C LEU A 211 -3.86 -4.04 -6.27
N VAL A 212 -4.11 -3.22 -5.25
CA VAL A 212 -3.05 -2.62 -4.43
C VAL A 212 -3.32 -2.79 -2.94
N GLY A 213 -2.25 -3.03 -2.20
CA GLY A 213 -2.18 -2.99 -0.75
C GLY A 213 -0.90 -2.31 -0.31
N VAL A 214 -0.95 -1.56 0.79
CA VAL A 214 0.21 -0.91 1.40
C VAL A 214 0.25 -1.26 2.88
N ASP A 215 1.45 -1.44 3.41
CA ASP A 215 1.67 -1.57 4.83
C ASP A 215 2.86 -0.73 5.31
N VAL A 216 2.76 -0.26 6.55
CA VAL A 216 3.84 0.45 7.26
C VAL A 216 4.12 -0.36 8.51
N GLY A 217 5.35 -0.84 8.67
CA GLY A 217 5.83 -1.56 9.84
C GLY A 217 6.74 -0.66 10.68
N ALA A 218 6.35 -0.35 11.91
CA ALA A 218 7.10 0.52 12.82
C ALA A 218 7.86 -0.24 13.92
N PRO A 219 9.02 0.26 14.38
CA PRO A 219 9.76 -0.36 15.46
C PRO A 219 9.00 -0.22 16.78
N LYS A 220 9.24 -1.11 17.76
CA LYS A 220 8.56 -1.07 19.07
C LYS A 220 8.71 0.30 19.75
N SER A 221 9.88 0.92 19.60
CA SER A 221 10.19 2.24 20.17
C SER A 221 9.29 3.37 19.65
N ALA A 222 8.72 3.24 18.43
CA ALA A 222 7.78 4.21 17.88
C ALA A 222 6.39 4.14 18.56
N ARG A 223 6.10 3.08 19.33
CA ARG A 223 4.81 2.91 20.04
C ARG A 223 4.85 3.45 21.48
N ALA A 224 6.02 3.82 22.01
CA ALA A 224 6.23 4.15 23.42
C ALA A 224 5.87 5.60 23.79
N GLN A 225 5.78 6.51 22.83
CA GLN A 225 5.54 7.95 23.06
C GLN A 225 4.12 8.32 22.65
N ARG A 226 3.15 8.12 23.56
CA ARG A 226 1.73 8.36 23.25
C ARG A 226 1.07 9.24 24.31
N THR A 227 0.33 10.23 23.86
CA THR A 227 -0.31 11.24 24.68
C THR A 227 -1.79 10.87 24.88
N PRO A 228 -2.23 10.57 26.12
CA PRO A 228 -3.64 10.32 26.41
C PRO A 228 -4.49 11.57 26.18
N THR A 229 -5.70 11.37 25.68
CA THR A 229 -6.70 12.44 25.51
C THR A 229 -7.49 12.69 26.80
N ARG A 230 -8.06 13.89 26.96
CA ARG A 230 -8.73 14.36 28.19
C ARG A 230 -9.91 13.50 28.68
N LYS A 231 -10.41 12.55 27.87
CA LYS A 231 -11.52 11.63 28.25
C LYS A 231 -11.15 10.55 29.27
N MET A 232 -9.91 10.49 29.77
CA MET A 232 -9.56 9.66 30.93
C MET A 232 -10.11 10.27 32.22
N ASN A 233 -11.29 9.84 32.67
CA ASN A 233 -11.67 9.92 34.08
C ASN A 233 -11.22 8.62 34.78
N PRO A 234 -10.20 8.64 35.66
CA PRO A 234 -9.91 7.50 36.52
C PRO A 234 -10.90 7.51 37.68
N THR A 235 -12.07 6.91 37.51
CA THR A 235 -12.91 6.54 38.66
C THR A 235 -12.53 5.14 39.10
N THR A 236 -11.48 5.05 39.93
CA THR A 236 -11.39 4.15 41.08
C THR A 236 -10.09 4.46 41.81
N SER A 237 -10.24 5.18 42.94
CA SER A 237 -9.22 5.35 43.95
C SER A 237 -8.95 4.04 44.68
N SER A 238 -7.67 3.70 44.89
CA SER A 238 -7.24 3.03 46.12
C SER A 238 -5.74 3.21 46.33
N ALA A 239 -5.41 4.21 47.16
CA ALA A 239 -4.42 4.21 48.23
C ALA A 239 -2.98 3.71 47.99
N ALA A 240 -2.02 4.65 48.03
CA ALA A 240 -0.82 4.64 48.90
C ALA A 240 0.03 5.89 48.59
N SER A 241 -0.21 7.00 49.30
CA SER A 241 0.68 7.55 50.36
C SER A 241 2.14 7.80 49.95
N SER A 242 2.45 9.10 49.86
CA SER A 242 3.78 9.71 49.96
C SER A 242 4.64 9.14 51.10
N THR A 243 5.95 8.94 50.90
CA THR A 243 7.04 9.65 51.60
C THR A 243 8.43 9.01 51.36
N LYS A 244 9.45 9.89 51.45
CA LYS A 244 10.89 9.69 51.70
C LYS A 244 11.86 9.43 50.53
N ARG A 245 12.71 10.46 50.33
CA ARG A 245 14.13 10.36 49.99
C ARG A 245 14.86 9.64 51.14
N GLU A 246 15.79 8.74 50.81
CA GLU A 246 16.98 8.41 51.60
C GLU A 246 18.01 7.74 50.66
N ASP A 247 19.28 8.07 50.89
CA ASP A 247 20.46 7.74 50.10
C ASP A 247 20.79 6.24 50.04
N ALA A 248 21.49 5.79 48.99
CA ALA A 248 22.13 4.47 48.96
C ALA A 248 23.58 4.55 48.42
N PRO A 249 24.53 3.79 49.00
CA PRO A 249 25.97 3.96 48.78
C PRO A 249 26.53 3.13 47.62
N ASN A 250 27.72 3.56 47.17
CA ASN A 250 28.65 2.79 46.34
C ASN A 250 28.95 1.40 46.92
N GLY A 251 29.01 0.38 46.07
CA GLY A 251 29.60 -0.92 46.43
C GLY A 251 29.31 -2.03 45.41
N VAL A 252 30.37 -2.46 44.72
CA VAL A 252 30.43 -3.45 43.64
C VAL A 252 30.01 -4.86 44.07
N ALA A 253 29.22 -5.55 43.24
CA ALA A 253 29.30 -7.00 43.07
C ALA A 253 28.96 -7.38 41.63
N SER A 254 30.01 -7.77 40.92
CA SER A 254 29.97 -8.44 39.61
C SER A 254 29.27 -9.78 39.75
N SER A 255 28.20 -10.00 38.98
CA SER A 255 27.64 -11.33 38.72
C SER A 255 27.08 -11.37 37.31
N THR A 256 27.79 -12.09 36.45
CA THR A 256 27.36 -12.81 35.23
C THR A 256 25.84 -12.78 34.92
N VAL A 257 25.39 -11.81 34.12
CA VAL A 257 24.06 -11.79 33.46
C VAL A 257 24.19 -11.15 32.06
N GLU A 258 24.94 -11.77 31.13
CA GLU A 258 25.27 -11.04 29.88
C GLU A 258 25.11 -11.76 28.54
N LEU A 259 24.44 -12.92 28.45
CA LEU A 259 24.23 -13.59 27.13
C LEU A 259 22.80 -14.11 26.84
N THR A 260 21.83 -14.00 27.76
CA THR A 260 20.51 -14.70 27.60
C THR A 260 19.40 -13.87 26.95
N THR A 261 19.52 -12.55 26.89
CA THR A 261 18.36 -11.66 26.62
C THR A 261 17.93 -11.54 25.15
N SER A 262 18.82 -11.69 24.15
CA SER A 262 18.43 -11.58 22.74
C SER A 262 17.66 -12.81 22.22
N MET A 263 18.00 -13.98 22.75
CA MET A 263 17.28 -15.22 22.45
C MET A 263 15.89 -15.21 23.07
N GLU A 264 15.73 -14.64 24.27
CA GLU A 264 14.42 -14.48 24.93
C GLU A 264 13.45 -13.62 24.09
N ASP A 265 13.93 -12.53 23.47
CA ASP A 265 13.13 -11.67 22.59
C ASP A 265 12.74 -12.34 21.27
N LEU A 266 13.66 -13.08 20.65
CA LEU A 266 13.38 -13.88 19.47
C LEU A 266 12.36 -14.99 19.77
N GLU A 267 12.53 -15.69 20.88
CA GLU A 267 11.58 -16.70 21.33
C GLU A 267 10.21 -16.09 21.63
N GLN A 268 10.17 -14.91 22.25
CA GLN A 268 8.92 -14.19 22.50
C GLN A 268 8.23 -13.82 21.18
N LEU A 269 9.00 -13.31 20.20
CA LEU A 269 8.49 -12.99 18.87
C LEU A 269 7.94 -14.24 18.16
N GLN A 270 8.64 -15.37 18.24
CA GLN A 270 8.18 -16.64 17.68
C GLN A 270 6.91 -17.16 18.37
N ARG A 271 6.79 -16.97 19.69
CA ARG A 271 5.58 -17.32 20.45
C ARG A 271 4.39 -16.46 20.03
N ASP A 272 4.58 -15.13 19.97
CA ASP A 272 3.50 -14.17 19.70
C ASP A 272 3.02 -14.22 18.25
N PHE A 273 3.92 -14.51 17.31
CA PHE A 273 3.65 -14.52 15.87
C PHE A 273 3.77 -15.91 15.26
N VAL A 274 3.49 -16.95 16.06
CA VAL A 274 3.49 -18.33 15.60
C VAL A 274 2.53 -18.49 14.40
N GLY A 275 3.01 -19.11 13.32
CA GLY A 275 2.25 -19.29 12.09
C GLY A 275 2.17 -18.08 11.16
N CYS A 276 2.73 -16.93 11.55
CA CYS A 276 2.75 -15.74 10.68
C CYS A 276 3.89 -15.75 9.65
N LEU A 277 5.03 -16.39 9.98
CA LEU A 277 6.17 -16.58 9.08
C LEU A 277 6.41 -18.07 8.82
N THR A 278 6.92 -18.40 7.65
CA THR A 278 7.36 -19.78 7.32
C THR A 278 8.66 -20.14 8.03
N ALA A 279 9.02 -21.42 8.03
CA ALA A 279 10.29 -21.87 8.60
C ALA A 279 11.52 -21.20 7.96
N ARG A 280 11.48 -20.93 6.64
CA ARG A 280 12.56 -20.22 5.94
C ARG A 280 12.65 -18.77 6.40
N GLU A 281 11.52 -18.08 6.46
CA GLU A 281 11.42 -16.69 6.90
C GLU A 281 11.90 -16.53 8.35
N TRP A 282 11.50 -17.44 9.24
CA TRP A 282 12.06 -17.49 10.60
C TRP A 282 13.56 -17.74 10.62
N GLY A 283 14.08 -18.54 9.70
CA GLY A 283 15.52 -18.73 9.52
C GLY A 283 16.26 -17.43 9.13
N LEU A 284 15.61 -16.50 8.42
CA LEU A 284 16.19 -15.18 8.14
C LEU A 284 16.22 -14.31 9.40
N VAL A 285 15.12 -14.28 10.16
CA VAL A 285 15.04 -13.53 11.42
C VAL A 285 16.09 -14.04 12.42
N GLN A 286 16.24 -15.36 12.54
CA GLN A 286 17.26 -16.00 13.38
C GLN A 286 18.69 -15.62 12.96
N LYS A 287 18.97 -15.59 11.65
CA LYS A 287 20.28 -15.17 11.13
C LYS A 287 20.56 -13.70 11.48
N ALA A 288 19.58 -12.82 11.35
CA ALA A 288 19.72 -11.42 11.73
C ALA A 288 20.10 -11.27 13.21
N THR A 289 19.48 -12.06 14.10
CA THR A 289 19.84 -12.12 15.53
C THR A 289 21.28 -12.51 15.78
N LEU A 290 21.81 -13.47 15.00
CA LEU A 290 23.17 -13.99 15.16
C LEU A 290 24.26 -13.10 14.52
N SER A 291 23.91 -12.28 13.53
CA SER A 291 24.86 -11.43 12.82
C SER A 291 25.18 -10.09 13.50
N SER A 292 24.45 -9.73 14.57
CA SER A 292 24.63 -8.46 15.27
C SER A 292 25.82 -8.49 16.24
N ASP A 293 27.04 -8.45 15.71
CA ASP A 293 28.30 -8.51 16.46
C ASP A 293 28.66 -7.23 17.26
N THR A 294 27.75 -6.26 17.47
CA THR A 294 28.10 -4.98 18.11
C THR A 294 26.98 -4.43 18.98
N MET A 295 27.13 -4.50 20.31
CA MET A 295 26.24 -3.92 21.34
C MET A 295 24.77 -4.39 21.32
N ARG A 296 24.27 -4.85 22.48
CA ARG A 296 22.91 -5.37 22.72
C ARG A 296 21.78 -4.56 22.05
N GLN A 297 21.81 -3.23 22.14
CA GLN A 297 20.75 -2.37 21.57
C GLN A 297 20.62 -2.49 20.03
N THR A 298 21.69 -2.82 19.31
CA THR A 298 21.62 -2.95 17.85
C THR A 298 21.04 -4.31 17.42
N ALA A 299 21.26 -5.37 18.22
CA ALA A 299 20.82 -6.74 17.92
C ALA A 299 19.30 -6.91 18.03
N ASP A 300 18.71 -6.36 19.10
CA ASP A 300 17.26 -6.36 19.31
C ASP A 300 16.56 -5.53 18.20
N THR A 301 17.25 -4.47 17.77
CA THR A 301 16.81 -3.62 16.66
C THR A 301 16.84 -4.39 15.34
N GLU A 302 17.92 -5.11 15.03
CA GLU A 302 18.07 -5.77 13.73
C GLU A 302 17.19 -7.02 13.56
N THR A 303 17.06 -7.83 14.63
CA THR A 303 16.14 -8.97 14.65
C THR A 303 14.70 -8.53 14.37
N TYR A 304 14.24 -7.51 15.12
CA TYR A 304 12.88 -6.99 14.98
C TYR A 304 12.70 -6.26 13.64
N ASN A 305 13.73 -5.57 13.13
CA ASN A 305 13.71 -4.96 11.80
C ASN A 305 13.54 -6.00 10.69
N CYS A 306 14.25 -7.13 10.76
CA CYS A 306 14.11 -8.23 9.80
C CYS A 306 12.69 -8.81 9.84
N PHE A 307 12.14 -9.02 11.04
CA PHE A 307 10.75 -9.43 11.20
C PHE A 307 9.77 -8.42 10.58
N LEU A 308 9.90 -7.12 10.89
CA LEU A 308 9.03 -6.06 10.35
C LEU A 308 9.10 -5.97 8.83
N ARG A 309 10.29 -6.22 8.25
CA ARG A 309 10.49 -6.28 6.81
C ARG A 309 9.60 -7.34 6.17
N LEU A 310 9.57 -8.55 6.74
CA LEU A 310 8.74 -9.66 6.25
C LEU A 310 7.26 -9.45 6.58
N TRP A 311 6.98 -8.98 7.79
CA TRP A 311 5.62 -8.69 8.27
C TRP A 311 4.91 -7.69 7.36
N SER A 312 5.56 -6.56 7.05
CA SER A 312 4.96 -5.54 6.19
C SER A 312 4.69 -6.03 4.76
N LEU A 313 5.53 -6.93 4.22
CA LEU A 313 5.27 -7.57 2.93
C LEU A 313 3.99 -8.41 2.98
N LYS A 314 3.86 -9.26 4.01
CA LYS A 314 2.69 -10.11 4.23
C LYS A 314 1.42 -9.30 4.43
N GLU A 315 1.46 -8.27 5.28
CA GLU A 315 0.33 -7.37 5.51
C GLU A 315 -0.09 -6.64 4.23
N SER A 316 0.88 -6.12 3.46
CA SER A 316 0.57 -5.45 2.19
C SER A 316 -0.12 -6.40 1.19
N PHE A 317 0.29 -7.67 1.14
CA PHE A 317 -0.33 -8.71 0.32
C PHE A 317 -1.77 -9.02 0.75
N VAL A 318 -1.99 -9.27 2.04
CA VAL A 318 -3.31 -9.57 2.61
C VAL A 318 -4.26 -8.37 2.43
N LYS A 319 -3.77 -7.14 2.64
CA LYS A 319 -4.53 -5.90 2.40
C LYS A 319 -4.88 -5.71 0.93
N ALA A 320 -4.00 -6.09 0.01
CA ALA A 320 -4.25 -6.01 -1.43
C ALA A 320 -5.41 -6.94 -1.85
N ARG A 321 -5.36 -8.19 -1.41
CA ARG A 321 -6.42 -9.18 -1.64
C ARG A 321 -7.71 -8.85 -0.90
N GLY A 322 -7.59 -8.27 0.28
CA GLY A 322 -8.70 -7.89 1.13
C GLY A 322 -9.15 -8.98 2.10
N ASP A 323 -8.37 -10.04 2.36
CA ASP A 323 -8.79 -11.19 3.20
C ASP A 323 -9.11 -10.85 4.67
N GLY A 324 -8.84 -9.62 5.12
CA GLY A 324 -8.90 -9.25 6.53
C GLY A 324 -7.96 -10.13 7.36
N LEU A 325 -8.47 -10.66 8.46
CA LEU A 325 -7.71 -11.56 9.35
C LEU A 325 -7.81 -13.05 8.95
N GLY A 326 -8.50 -13.37 7.86
CA GLY A 326 -8.82 -14.75 7.49
C GLY A 326 -7.76 -15.47 6.66
N PHE A 327 -6.73 -14.75 6.18
CA PHE A 327 -5.67 -15.37 5.39
C PHE A 327 -4.67 -16.10 6.28
N ASP A 328 -4.41 -17.36 5.94
CA ASP A 328 -3.37 -18.16 6.57
C ASP A 328 -1.98 -17.73 6.04
N LEU A 329 -1.31 -16.89 6.82
CA LEU A 329 0.00 -16.32 6.52
C LEU A 329 1.11 -17.36 6.31
N SER A 330 0.92 -18.61 6.76
CA SER A 330 1.86 -19.70 6.50
C SER A 330 1.86 -20.17 5.03
N LYS A 331 0.82 -19.79 4.26
CA LYS A 331 0.69 -20.14 2.84
C LYS A 331 1.45 -19.22 1.89
N CYS A 332 2.01 -18.10 2.38
CA CYS A 332 2.85 -17.21 1.59
C CYS A 332 4.28 -17.19 2.14
N GLU A 333 5.28 -17.35 1.28
CA GLU A 333 6.70 -17.24 1.62
C GLU A 333 7.33 -16.16 0.76
N PHE A 334 7.97 -15.17 1.38
CA PHE A 334 8.72 -14.13 0.69
C PHE A 334 10.20 -14.49 0.57
N HIS A 335 10.72 -14.32 -0.64
CA HIS A 335 12.15 -14.45 -0.97
C HIS A 335 12.70 -13.07 -1.28
N ILE A 336 13.69 -12.65 -0.52
CA ILE A 336 14.35 -11.36 -0.66
C ILE A 336 15.78 -11.63 -1.11
N ASP A 337 16.10 -11.29 -2.35
CA ASP A 337 17.38 -11.61 -3.00
C ASP A 337 18.48 -10.57 -2.70
N THR A 338 18.33 -9.78 -1.63
CA THR A 338 19.32 -8.79 -1.20
C THR A 338 19.17 -8.37 0.25
N ASP A 339 20.31 -8.13 0.88
CA ASP A 339 20.41 -7.48 2.18
C ASP A 339 20.34 -5.95 2.08
N GLU A 340 20.25 -5.39 0.86
CA GLU A 340 20.13 -3.94 0.67
C GLU A 340 18.83 -3.39 1.26
N GLU A 341 19.01 -2.42 2.15
CA GLU A 341 17.96 -1.58 2.71
C GLU A 341 17.58 -0.47 1.71
N GLY A 342 16.67 -0.77 0.78
CA GLY A 342 16.25 0.21 -0.24
C GLY A 342 15.09 -0.25 -1.13
N PRO A 343 14.73 0.53 -2.17
CA PRO A 343 13.72 0.18 -3.17
C PRO A 343 14.07 -1.12 -3.91
N THR A 344 13.61 -2.27 -3.42
CA THR A 344 14.10 -3.60 -3.85
C THR A 344 13.05 -4.41 -4.62
N TRP A 345 12.24 -3.75 -5.43
CA TRP A 345 11.05 -4.37 -6.05
C TRP A 345 11.36 -5.51 -7.04
N GLU A 346 12.53 -5.51 -7.68
CA GLU A 346 12.98 -6.59 -8.57
C GLU A 346 13.52 -7.81 -7.82
N LYS A 347 13.83 -7.63 -6.53
CA LYS A 347 14.54 -8.59 -5.68
C LYS A 347 13.60 -9.24 -4.65
N ILE A 348 12.29 -9.01 -4.75
CA ILE A 348 11.28 -9.59 -3.85
C ILE A 348 10.38 -10.52 -4.66
N ARG A 349 10.39 -11.81 -4.30
CA ARG A 349 9.56 -12.85 -4.92
C ARG A 349 8.62 -13.45 -3.89
N LEU A 350 7.43 -13.82 -4.33
CA LEU A 350 6.43 -14.51 -3.53
C LEU A 350 6.31 -15.96 -4.00
N SER A 351 6.32 -16.89 -3.06
CA SER A 351 5.90 -18.28 -3.27
C SER A 351 4.59 -18.51 -2.51
N LEU A 352 3.62 -19.12 -3.18
CA LEU A 352 2.35 -19.50 -2.56
C LEU A 352 2.28 -21.03 -2.47
N ALA A 353 1.92 -21.54 -1.28
CA ALA A 353 1.61 -22.95 -1.13
C ALA A 353 0.43 -23.28 -2.04
N CYS A 354 0.67 -24.12 -3.05
CA CYS A 354 -0.39 -24.58 -3.93
C CYS A 354 -1.34 -25.43 -3.08
N SER A 355 -2.57 -24.95 -2.88
CA SER A 355 -3.65 -25.88 -2.57
C SER A 355 -3.78 -26.75 -3.81
N VAL A 356 -3.30 -27.99 -3.74
CA VAL A 356 -3.66 -29.00 -4.74
C VAL A 356 -5.18 -29.12 -4.63
N ALA A 357 -5.90 -28.38 -5.47
CA ALA A 357 -7.26 -28.72 -5.79
C ALA A 357 -7.13 -30.11 -6.41
N THR A 358 -7.65 -31.12 -5.72
CA THR A 358 -7.87 -32.43 -6.32
C THR A 358 -8.59 -32.17 -7.62
N ALA A 359 -7.91 -32.43 -8.73
CA ALA A 359 -8.50 -32.42 -10.05
C ALA A 359 -9.58 -33.51 -10.05
N ASP A 360 -10.80 -33.14 -9.70
CA ASP A 360 -11.95 -34.00 -9.93
C ASP A 360 -12.22 -33.94 -11.43
N ASN A 361 -11.82 -35.01 -12.09
CA ASN A 361 -12.33 -35.39 -13.40
C ASN A 361 -13.85 -35.25 -13.36
N GLY A 362 -14.41 -34.39 -14.20
CA GLY A 362 -15.86 -34.27 -14.27
C GLY A 362 -16.52 -35.60 -14.66
N PRO A 363 -17.81 -35.76 -14.31
CA PRO A 363 -18.72 -36.41 -15.23
C PRO A 363 -19.89 -35.49 -15.61
N LEU A 364 -20.32 -35.65 -16.86
CA LEU A 364 -21.53 -35.13 -17.50
C LEU A 364 -22.83 -35.63 -16.78
N PRO A 365 -24.03 -35.12 -17.16
CA PRO A 365 -25.07 -34.63 -16.25
C PRO A 365 -25.86 -35.71 -15.51
N ILE A 366 -26.46 -35.26 -14.40
CA ILE A 366 -27.35 -35.98 -13.49
C ILE A 366 -28.68 -36.32 -14.18
N ASN A 367 -29.06 -37.60 -14.15
CA ASN A 367 -30.45 -38.03 -14.08
C ASN A 367 -30.70 -38.65 -12.70
N ASP A 368 -31.97 -38.57 -12.32
CA ASP A 368 -32.63 -38.76 -11.02
C ASP A 368 -32.34 -40.00 -10.16
N GLU A 369 -32.80 -39.86 -8.91
CA GLU A 369 -33.29 -40.86 -7.94
C GLU A 369 -32.42 -41.29 -6.72
N HIS A 370 -32.92 -40.87 -5.55
CA HIS A 370 -33.12 -41.63 -4.29
C HIS A 370 -31.99 -42.54 -3.76
N LEU A 371 -31.48 -42.25 -2.55
CA LEU A 371 -31.67 -43.08 -1.33
C LEU A 371 -30.87 -42.54 -0.12
N GLU A 372 -31.53 -42.64 1.04
CA GLU A 372 -31.08 -42.31 2.39
C GLU A 372 -29.97 -43.23 2.92
N GLY A 373 -29.21 -42.79 3.94
CA GLY A 373 -28.73 -43.71 4.99
C GLY A 373 -27.28 -43.53 5.52
N ARG A 374 -27.18 -42.90 6.70
CA ARG A 374 -26.31 -43.21 7.87
C ARG A 374 -24.82 -43.64 7.71
N LYS A 375 -24.00 -42.83 8.42
CA LYS A 375 -23.02 -43.17 9.49
C LYS A 375 -21.61 -43.70 9.16
N GLU A 376 -20.68 -43.09 9.91
CA GLU A 376 -19.43 -43.60 10.51
C GLU A 376 -18.08 -43.34 9.81
N PHE A 377 -17.19 -42.71 10.59
CA PHE A 377 -15.77 -42.48 10.35
C PHE A 377 -14.95 -43.73 10.73
N PRO A 378 -13.87 -44.03 9.98
CA PRO A 378 -12.71 -44.73 10.54
C PRO A 378 -11.36 -43.98 10.31
N PRO A 379 -10.25 -44.47 10.91
CA PRO A 379 -9.19 -43.63 11.47
C PRO A 379 -7.95 -43.43 10.58
N LYS A 380 -7.07 -42.53 11.06
CA LYS A 380 -5.69 -42.30 10.63
C LYS A 380 -4.86 -43.60 10.62
N ASP A 381 -4.10 -43.85 9.55
CA ASP A 381 -2.63 -43.89 9.58
C ASP A 381 -1.98 -44.48 8.30
N THR A 382 -0.71 -44.11 8.13
CA THR A 382 0.38 -44.75 7.36
C THR A 382 0.49 -44.48 5.86
N GLY A 383 1.69 -44.06 5.48
CA GLY A 383 2.01 -43.57 4.15
C GLY A 383 2.23 -44.64 3.09
N THR A 384 2.13 -44.21 1.84
CA THR A 384 2.73 -44.90 0.69
C THR A 384 3.10 -43.83 -0.33
N VAL A 385 4.40 -43.67 -0.56
CA VAL A 385 4.98 -42.82 -1.60
C VAL A 385 4.79 -43.54 -2.94
N LEU A 386 3.84 -43.10 -3.76
CA LEU A 386 3.75 -43.50 -5.16
C LEU A 386 4.58 -42.53 -6.01
N ARG A 387 5.74 -43.02 -6.42
CA ARG A 387 6.70 -42.37 -7.32
C ARG A 387 6.15 -42.44 -8.75
N ALA A 388 5.54 -41.37 -9.23
CA ALA A 388 5.23 -41.23 -10.65
C ALA A 388 6.46 -40.69 -11.39
N SER A 389 7.12 -41.59 -12.12
CA SER A 389 8.24 -41.30 -12.99
C SER A 389 7.77 -40.58 -14.25
N ALA A 390 8.12 -39.31 -14.41
CA ALA A 390 8.09 -38.63 -15.71
C ALA A 390 9.52 -38.22 -16.09
N SER A 391 9.95 -38.69 -17.26
CA SER A 391 11.30 -38.62 -17.79
C SER A 391 11.80 -37.17 -17.92
N VAL A 392 12.82 -36.80 -17.14
CA VAL A 392 13.57 -35.54 -17.29
C VAL A 392 14.75 -35.81 -18.22
N LYS A 393 14.75 -35.17 -19.39
CA LYS A 393 15.95 -35.06 -20.23
C LYS A 393 16.95 -34.17 -19.52
N THR A 394 18.12 -34.74 -19.24
CA THR A 394 19.27 -34.10 -18.60
C THR A 394 19.79 -32.94 -19.45
N GLY A 395 19.63 -31.73 -18.94
CA GLY A 395 20.32 -30.53 -19.42
C GLY A 395 20.90 -29.80 -18.20
N SER A 396 22.22 -29.87 -18.03
CA SER A 396 22.97 -29.16 -17.01
C SER A 396 22.82 -27.63 -17.22
N LYS A 397 22.28 -26.91 -16.23
CA LYS A 397 22.50 -25.47 -15.95
C LYS A 397 21.75 -25.05 -14.67
N THR A 398 22.53 -24.70 -13.64
CA THR A 398 22.26 -23.80 -12.48
C THR A 398 20.87 -23.77 -11.84
N SER A 399 20.82 -24.07 -10.54
CA SER A 399 19.67 -24.44 -9.71
C SER A 399 18.77 -23.30 -9.18
N ASP A 400 18.36 -22.32 -10.00
CA ASP A 400 17.62 -21.14 -9.50
C ASP A 400 16.22 -20.89 -10.13
N SER A 401 15.67 -21.84 -10.90
CA SER A 401 14.55 -21.56 -11.83
C SER A 401 13.24 -22.33 -11.62
N PHE A 402 12.93 -22.83 -10.41
CA PHE A 402 11.72 -23.66 -10.20
C PHE A 402 10.64 -23.08 -9.28
N LEU A 403 10.75 -21.85 -8.80
CA LEU A 403 9.61 -21.21 -8.15
C LEU A 403 8.62 -20.72 -9.22
N PRO A 404 7.33 -21.13 -9.19
CA PRO A 404 6.33 -20.58 -10.08
C PRO A 404 6.25 -19.07 -9.84
N GLN A 405 6.61 -18.29 -10.85
CA GLN A 405 6.61 -16.84 -10.74
C GLN A 405 5.16 -16.36 -10.61
N THR A 406 4.80 -15.83 -9.45
CA THR A 406 3.48 -15.23 -9.25
C THR A 406 3.36 -13.93 -10.05
N ASP A 407 2.15 -13.58 -10.47
CA ASP A 407 1.85 -12.26 -11.06
C ASP A 407 1.88 -11.10 -10.04
N TRP A 408 2.24 -11.39 -8.79
CA TRP A 408 2.39 -10.38 -7.75
C TRP A 408 3.73 -9.65 -7.87
N LYS A 409 3.68 -8.34 -7.64
CA LYS A 409 4.84 -7.45 -7.53
C LYS A 409 4.83 -6.78 -6.17
N PHE A 410 6.02 -6.65 -5.60
CA PHE A 410 6.20 -6.03 -4.30
C PHE A 410 7.22 -4.92 -4.42
N ARG A 411 6.98 -3.81 -3.74
CA ARG A 411 7.97 -2.75 -3.56
C ARG A 411 8.11 -2.47 -2.09
N GLN A 412 9.35 -2.42 -1.63
CA GLN A 412 9.66 -2.12 -0.24
C GLN A 412 10.63 -0.95 -0.16
N SER A 413 10.50 -0.10 0.84
CA SER A 413 11.42 1.00 1.13
C SER A 413 11.48 1.25 2.63
N ILE A 414 12.39 2.11 3.08
CA ILE A 414 12.50 2.52 4.47
C ILE A 414 12.19 4.02 4.57
N LEU A 415 11.39 4.38 5.57
CA LEU A 415 11.16 5.76 5.99
C LEU A 415 11.82 6.00 7.33
N MET A 416 12.52 7.13 7.48
CA MET A 416 13.23 7.49 8.71
C MET A 416 12.47 8.56 9.47
N SER A 417 12.20 8.32 10.76
CA SER A 417 11.77 9.35 11.71
C SER A 417 12.82 9.44 12.82
N GLY A 418 13.69 10.44 12.75
CA GLY A 418 14.91 10.47 13.56
C GLY A 418 15.76 9.22 13.33
N SER A 419 16.04 8.46 14.39
CA SER A 419 16.76 7.19 14.33
C SER A 419 15.86 5.96 14.09
N GLN A 420 14.54 6.13 14.03
CA GLN A 420 13.59 5.03 13.90
C GLN A 420 13.36 4.66 12.43
N LYS A 421 13.72 3.42 12.06
CA LYS A 421 13.47 2.83 10.75
C LYS A 421 12.04 2.30 10.66
N HIS A 422 11.26 2.76 9.69
CA HIS A 422 9.93 2.24 9.37
C HIS A 422 9.95 1.57 8.01
N TRP A 423 9.49 0.32 7.93
CA TRP A 423 9.33 -0.36 6.65
C TRP A 423 8.04 0.09 5.97
N ILE A 424 8.10 0.34 4.68
CA ILE A 424 6.92 0.57 3.85
C ILE A 424 6.90 -0.43 2.70
N SER A 425 5.81 -1.19 2.59
CA SER A 425 5.66 -2.27 1.63
C SER A 425 4.40 -2.05 0.79
N VAL A 426 4.50 -2.22 -0.52
CA VAL A 426 3.38 -2.14 -1.46
C VAL A 426 3.29 -3.44 -2.22
N ALA A 427 2.12 -4.07 -2.18
CA ALA A 427 1.78 -5.22 -3.01
C ALA A 427 0.90 -4.79 -4.18
N GLN A 428 1.21 -5.30 -5.37
CA GLN A 428 0.39 -5.17 -6.57
C GLN A 428 0.15 -6.54 -7.18
N GLY A 429 -1.09 -6.85 -7.55
CA GLY A 429 -1.42 -8.19 -8.01
C GLY A 429 -2.70 -8.30 -8.84
N PRO A 430 -3.01 -9.50 -9.31
CA PRO A 430 -4.12 -9.74 -10.23
C PRO A 430 -5.49 -9.65 -9.54
N LEU A 431 -6.46 -9.05 -10.24
CA LEU A 431 -7.80 -8.78 -9.72
C LEU A 431 -8.58 -10.02 -9.26
N HIS A 432 -8.36 -11.17 -9.90
CA HIS A 432 -9.07 -12.41 -9.58
C HIS A 432 -8.74 -12.96 -8.19
N THR A 433 -7.69 -12.45 -7.53
CA THR A 433 -7.31 -12.88 -6.18
C THR A 433 -8.07 -12.16 -5.07
N VAL A 434 -8.85 -11.13 -5.41
CA VAL A 434 -9.64 -10.36 -4.44
C VAL A 434 -10.56 -11.28 -3.65
N GLN A 435 -10.57 -11.13 -2.33
CA GLN A 435 -11.47 -11.84 -1.44
C GLN A 435 -12.50 -10.87 -0.87
N GLU A 436 -13.76 -11.32 -0.89
CA GLU A 436 -14.90 -10.61 -0.32
C GLU A 436 -15.85 -11.64 0.29
N ASP A 437 -16.61 -11.23 1.31
CA ASP A 437 -17.56 -12.12 1.96
C ASP A 437 -18.81 -12.36 1.10
N SER A 438 -18.82 -13.47 0.36
CA SER A 438 -19.98 -13.92 -0.43
C SER A 438 -21.29 -14.10 0.38
N LYS A 439 -21.23 -14.21 1.71
CA LYS A 439 -22.40 -14.39 2.58
C LYS A 439 -22.92 -13.08 3.17
N GLN A 440 -22.19 -11.98 3.02
CA GLN A 440 -22.56 -10.64 3.47
C GLN A 440 -22.58 -9.63 2.32
N ASP A 441 -22.81 -10.09 1.09
CA ASP A 441 -23.05 -9.23 -0.08
C ASP A 441 -24.35 -8.42 0.12
N ILE A 442 -24.26 -7.37 0.93
CA ILE A 442 -25.21 -6.28 0.92
C ILE A 442 -25.05 -5.64 -0.46
N ALA A 443 -26.11 -5.66 -1.27
CA ALA A 443 -26.12 -5.12 -2.63
C ALA A 443 -25.38 -3.77 -2.69
N GLY A 444 -24.25 -3.75 -3.41
CA GLY A 444 -23.47 -2.54 -3.68
C GLY A 444 -22.17 -2.34 -2.90
N LYS A 445 -21.83 -3.14 -1.87
CA LYS A 445 -20.62 -2.95 -1.05
C LYS A 445 -19.41 -3.83 -1.44
N SER A 446 -19.18 -3.99 -2.74
CA SER A 446 -18.07 -4.78 -3.29
C SER A 446 -17.06 -3.89 -4.01
N ILE A 447 -15.77 -4.08 -3.76
CA ILE A 447 -14.68 -3.44 -4.49
C ILE A 447 -14.68 -3.84 -5.96
N LYS A 448 -15.20 -5.03 -6.31
CA LYS A 448 -15.34 -5.47 -7.71
C LYS A 448 -16.24 -4.54 -8.51
N SER A 449 -17.15 -3.83 -7.85
CA SER A 449 -17.98 -2.82 -8.52
C SER A 449 -17.15 -1.65 -9.09
N CYS A 450 -15.91 -1.44 -8.63
CA CYS A 450 -14.98 -0.45 -9.18
C CYS A 450 -14.21 -0.97 -10.40
N PHE A 451 -14.33 -2.25 -10.78
CA PHE A 451 -13.55 -2.83 -11.88
C PHE A 451 -14.30 -2.70 -13.21
N VAL A 452 -13.86 -1.74 -14.02
CA VAL A 452 -14.27 -1.55 -15.42
C VAL A 452 -13.77 -2.69 -16.31
N HIS A 453 -12.53 -3.13 -16.07
CA HIS A 453 -11.83 -4.14 -16.85
C HIS A 453 -11.51 -5.36 -15.98
N THR A 454 -12.03 -6.53 -16.33
CA THR A 454 -11.75 -7.79 -15.60
C THR A 454 -11.01 -8.83 -16.43
N SER A 455 -10.95 -8.63 -17.75
CA SER A 455 -10.28 -9.52 -18.70
C SER A 455 -9.03 -8.86 -19.27
N PHE A 456 -7.87 -9.45 -18.99
CA PHE A 456 -6.56 -8.96 -19.43
C PHE A 456 -5.88 -10.05 -20.24
N THR A 457 -5.35 -9.71 -21.42
CA THR A 457 -4.44 -10.58 -22.15
C THR A 457 -3.08 -10.59 -21.46
N ALA A 458 -2.23 -11.56 -21.78
CA ALA A 458 -0.84 -11.55 -21.31
C ALA A 458 -0.10 -10.25 -21.73
N GLU A 459 -0.45 -9.66 -22.86
CA GLU A 459 0.10 -8.37 -23.28
C GLU A 459 -0.39 -7.21 -22.41
N HIS A 460 -1.69 -7.15 -22.10
CA HIS A 460 -2.22 -6.12 -21.20
C HIS A 460 -1.53 -6.20 -19.82
N TRP A 461 -1.37 -7.40 -19.26
CA TRP A 461 -0.64 -7.58 -18.02
C TRP A 461 0.82 -7.16 -18.14
N ARG A 462 1.52 -7.52 -19.21
CA ARG A 462 2.89 -7.02 -19.46
C ARG A 462 2.94 -5.50 -19.50
N LYS A 463 1.99 -4.82 -20.16
CA LYS A 463 1.92 -3.35 -20.19
C LYS A 463 1.64 -2.76 -18.81
N VAL A 464 0.66 -3.29 -18.07
CA VAL A 464 0.35 -2.86 -16.70
C VAL A 464 1.56 -2.98 -15.78
N LEU A 465 2.30 -4.09 -15.89
CA LEU A 465 3.47 -4.38 -15.06
C LEU A 465 4.74 -3.65 -15.53
N ALA A 466 4.85 -3.27 -16.81
CA ALA A 466 5.99 -2.54 -17.35
C ALA A 466 5.96 -1.04 -17.00
N LEU A 467 4.82 -0.51 -16.57
CA LEU A 467 4.73 0.86 -16.08
C LEU A 467 5.41 0.94 -14.70
N SER A 468 6.58 1.57 -14.64
CA SER A 468 7.39 1.74 -13.42
C SER A 468 6.65 2.54 -12.35
N PRO A 469 6.24 1.96 -11.19
CA PRO A 469 5.49 2.65 -10.14
C PRO A 469 6.18 3.95 -9.70
N PRO A 470 5.41 5.02 -9.38
CA PRO A 470 6.03 6.27 -9.01
C PRO A 470 6.73 6.08 -7.64
N PRO A 471 7.80 6.84 -7.36
CA PRO A 471 8.37 6.87 -6.03
C PRO A 471 7.32 7.35 -5.02
N PHE A 472 7.55 7.00 -3.75
CA PHE A 472 6.78 7.59 -2.67
C PHE A 472 7.03 9.10 -2.61
N VAL A 473 5.94 9.87 -2.54
CA VAL A 473 5.97 11.32 -2.36
C VAL A 473 5.56 11.64 -0.94
N GLU A 474 6.43 12.34 -0.21
CA GLU A 474 6.08 12.90 1.10
C GLU A 474 5.13 14.08 0.89
N LEU A 475 4.04 14.12 1.65
CA LEU A 475 3.12 15.24 1.66
C LEU A 475 3.21 15.99 2.99
N ASN A 476 3.22 17.31 2.91
CA ASN A 476 3.09 18.16 4.09
C ASN A 476 1.65 18.08 4.63
N VAL A 477 1.51 17.90 5.94
CA VAL A 477 0.18 17.81 6.60
C VAL A 477 -0.62 19.09 6.41
N ALA A 478 0.01 20.26 6.52
CA ALA A 478 -0.65 21.57 6.38
C ALA A 478 -1.21 21.75 4.97
N GLU A 479 -0.41 21.48 3.93
CA GLU A 479 -0.88 21.53 2.53
C GLU A 479 -2.01 20.54 2.27
N LEU A 480 -1.94 19.34 2.88
CA LEU A 480 -2.99 18.34 2.76
C LEU A 480 -4.30 18.81 3.42
N ILE A 481 -4.22 19.47 4.57
CA ILE A 481 -5.33 20.10 5.29
C ILE A 481 -5.91 21.27 4.49
N GLU A 482 -5.08 22.21 4.02
CA GLU A 482 -5.51 23.36 3.23
C GLU A 482 -6.24 22.90 1.97
N SER A 483 -5.72 21.87 1.30
CA SER A 483 -6.38 21.27 0.14
C SER A 483 -7.72 20.61 0.46
N ALA A 484 -8.03 20.40 1.74
CA ALA A 484 -9.22 19.73 2.24
C ALA A 484 -10.30 20.67 2.79
N ILE A 485 -9.93 21.92 3.09
CA ILE A 485 -10.90 22.94 3.49
C ILE A 485 -11.60 23.44 2.21
N PRO A 486 -12.95 23.41 2.14
CA PRO A 486 -13.66 23.98 1.01
C PRO A 486 -13.32 25.47 0.87
N ALA A 487 -13.06 25.96 -0.35
CA ALA A 487 -12.69 27.35 -0.64
C ALA A 487 -13.77 28.42 -0.31
N HIS A 488 -14.81 28.06 0.45
CA HIS A 488 -15.95 28.89 0.81
C HIS A 488 -16.24 28.89 2.33
N MET A 489 -15.24 28.59 3.16
CA MET A 489 -15.26 28.90 4.60
C MET A 489 -14.55 30.22 4.88
#